data_AF-A0A852R4V3-F1
#
_entry.id   AF-A0A852R4V3-F1
#
_cell.length_a   1.000
_cell.length_b   1.000
_cell.length_c   1.000
_cell.angle_alpha   90.00
_cell.angle_beta   90.00
_cell.angle_gamma   90.00
#
_symmetry.space_group_name_H-M   'P 1'
#
loop_
_entity.id
_entity.type
_entity.pdbx_description
1 polymer ?
#
loop_
_entity_poly.entity_id
_entity_poly.type
_entity_poly.pdbx_seq_one_letter_code
_entity_poly.pdbx_strand_id
1 'polypeptide(L)'
;MQHYPSGGCGGAAEAPDPRVVAARIGRRGPLADGPDEVRQLECLGCGRRTDHVRGPVTIGPDGAILVQWWTCRECRDGQTIG
;
A
#
# COMPACT_ATOMS: atom_id res chain seq x y z
N MET A 1 32.54 38.35 27.70
CA MET A 1 31.13 38.17 28.09
C MET A 1 30.37 37.87 26.82
N GLN A 2 30.05 36.60 26.57
CA GLN A 2 29.45 36.14 25.32
C GLN A 2 27.95 35.92 25.54
N HIS A 3 27.12 36.65 24.80
CA HIS A 3 25.66 36.50 24.83
C HIS A 3 25.24 35.33 23.93
N TYR A 4 24.61 34.31 24.51
CA TYR A 4 23.90 33.26 23.77
C TYR A 4 22.44 33.72 23.57
N PRO A 5 21.92 33.83 22.33
CA PRO A 5 20.50 34.02 22.14
C PRO A 5 19.77 32.69 22.33
N SER A 6 18.96 32.66 23.38
CA SER A 6 17.95 31.65 23.67
C SER A 6 16.80 31.71 22.66
N GLY A 7 16.27 30.53 22.30
CA GLY A 7 14.83 30.33 22.14
C GLY A 7 14.21 30.72 20.79
N GLY A 8 13.81 29.70 20.04
CA GLY A 8 12.96 29.87 18.85
C GLY A 8 12.33 28.55 18.42
N CYS A 9 11.50 27.95 19.27
CA CYS A 9 10.61 26.86 18.86
C CYS A 9 9.46 27.44 18.02
N GLY A 10 9.74 27.80 16.77
CA GLY A 10 8.78 28.42 15.86
C GLY A 10 8.25 27.41 14.85
N GLY A 11 6.96 27.06 14.99
CA GLY A 11 6.18 26.40 13.94
C GLY A 11 5.76 24.98 14.29
N ALA A 12 4.75 24.84 15.16
CA ALA A 12 3.87 23.68 15.03
C ALA A 12 3.23 23.80 13.65
N ALA A 13 3.70 23.00 12.69
CA ALA A 13 2.99 22.84 11.43
C ALA A 13 1.56 22.44 11.80
N GLU A 14 0.59 23.28 11.44
CA GLU A 14 -0.81 23.04 11.74
C GLU A 14 -1.16 21.63 11.26
N ALA A 15 -1.62 20.80 12.21
CA ALA A 15 -1.91 19.42 11.91
C ALA A 15 -2.93 19.40 10.75
N PRO A 16 -2.66 18.67 9.66
CA PRO A 16 -3.58 18.65 8.52
C PRO A 16 -4.95 18.20 9.02
N ASP A 17 -5.97 18.95 8.61
CA ASP A 17 -7.35 18.71 9.04
C ASP A 17 -7.70 17.22 8.88
N PRO A 18 -8.25 16.58 9.93
CA PRO A 18 -8.51 15.14 9.92
C PRO A 18 -9.47 14.71 8.82
N ARG A 19 -10.34 15.60 8.31
CA ARG A 19 -11.22 15.32 7.18
C ARG A 19 -10.45 15.30 5.86
N VAL A 20 -9.42 16.15 5.72
CA VAL A 20 -8.51 16.13 4.56
C VAL A 20 -7.68 14.84 4.55
N VAL A 21 -7.21 14.39 5.72
CA VAL A 21 -6.52 13.11 5.88
C VAL A 21 -7.47 11.95 5.56
N ALA A 22 -8.67 11.94 6.14
CA ALA A 22 -9.68 10.90 5.89
C ALA A 22 -10.12 10.84 4.43
N ALA A 23 -10.27 11.98 3.75
CA ALA A 23 -10.61 12.05 2.34
C ALA A 23 -9.51 11.51 1.42
N ARG A 24 -8.23 11.62 1.82
CA ARG A 24 -7.11 11.00 1.09
C ARG A 24 -7.10 9.48 1.26
N ILE A 25 -7.45 8.99 2.46
CA ILE A 25 -7.53 7.55 2.73
C ILE A 25 -8.76 6.93 2.03
N GLY A 26 -9.90 7.64 2.01
CA GLY A 26 -11.13 7.20 1.35
C GLY A 26 -11.10 7.21 -0.18
N ARG A 27 -10.08 7.83 -0.80
CA ARG A 27 -9.85 7.78 -2.26
C ARG A 27 -9.04 6.57 -2.73
N ARG A 28 -8.59 5.70 -1.82
CA ARG A 28 -8.42 4.29 -2.16
C ARG A 28 -9.82 3.67 -2.17
N GLY A 29 -10.58 4.00 -3.22
CA GLY A 29 -11.78 3.26 -3.52
C GLY A 29 -11.44 1.77 -3.58
N PRO A 30 -12.40 0.86 -3.29
CA PRO A 30 -12.19 -0.54 -3.58
C PRO A 30 -11.73 -0.61 -5.03
N LEU A 31 -10.52 -1.14 -5.26
CA LEU A 31 -10.08 -1.53 -6.59
C LEU A 31 -11.18 -2.46 -7.11
N ALA A 32 -12.07 -1.89 -7.91
CA ALA A 32 -13.08 -2.59 -8.67
C ALA A 32 -12.35 -3.30 -9.81
N ASP A 33 -11.43 -4.16 -9.40
CA ASP A 33 -10.68 -5.00 -10.27
C ASP A 33 -11.48 -6.26 -10.42
N GLY A 34 -11.94 -6.48 -11.64
CA GLY A 34 -12.69 -7.66 -11.99
C GLY A 34 -11.91 -8.93 -11.62
N PRO A 35 -12.58 -10.08 -11.56
CA PRO A 35 -11.93 -11.36 -11.33
C PRO A 35 -10.86 -11.72 -12.38
N ASP A 36 -10.77 -10.94 -13.47
CA ASP A 36 -9.80 -11.10 -14.57
C ASP A 36 -8.65 -10.08 -14.53
N GLU A 37 -8.42 -9.39 -13.41
CA GLU A 37 -7.30 -8.44 -13.34
C GLU A 37 -5.96 -9.16 -13.55
N VAL A 38 -5.18 -8.66 -14.51
CA VAL A 38 -3.79 -9.05 -14.77
C VAL A 38 -2.86 -7.88 -14.49
N ARG A 39 -1.82 -8.10 -13.69
CA ARG A 39 -0.77 -7.10 -13.39
C ARG A 39 0.63 -7.61 -13.70
N GLN A 40 1.50 -6.71 -14.16
CA GLN A 40 2.94 -6.94 -14.33
C GLN A 40 3.71 -6.66 -13.03
N LEU A 41 3.98 -7.71 -12.27
CA LEU A 41 4.63 -7.64 -10.95
C LEU A 41 5.91 -8.48 -10.92
N GLU A 42 6.81 -8.14 -10.00
CA GLU A 42 7.98 -8.98 -9.74
C GLU A 42 7.58 -10.19 -8.90
N CYS A 43 7.79 -11.39 -9.46
CA CYS A 43 7.45 -12.64 -8.82
C CYS A 43 8.53 -13.02 -7.80
N LEU A 44 8.14 -13.31 -6.56
CA LEU A 44 9.09 -13.76 -5.52
C LEU A 44 9.63 -15.17 -5.78
N GLY A 45 8.90 -16.00 -6.54
CA GLY A 45 9.31 -17.37 -6.86
C GLY A 45 10.37 -17.44 -7.96
N CYS A 46 10.23 -16.65 -9.04
CA CYS A 46 11.16 -16.68 -10.17
C CYS A 46 12.06 -15.45 -10.30
N GLY A 47 11.85 -14.40 -9.48
CA GLY A 47 12.66 -13.18 -9.48
C GLY A 47 12.53 -12.32 -10.74
N ARG A 48 11.53 -12.58 -11.58
CA ARG A 48 11.29 -11.87 -12.85
C ARG A 48 10.00 -11.08 -12.78
N ARG A 49 9.91 -10.05 -13.62
CA ARG A 49 8.67 -9.31 -13.84
C ARG A 49 7.80 -10.07 -14.84
N THR A 50 6.65 -10.54 -14.39
CA THR A 50 5.77 -11.44 -15.17
C THR A 50 4.32 -11.04 -14.96
N ASP A 51 3.43 -11.57 -15.81
CA ASP A 51 1.99 -11.39 -15.62
C ASP A 51 1.50 -12.22 -14.42
N HIS A 52 0.75 -11.56 -13.55
CA HIS A 52 0.12 -12.16 -12.40
C HIS A 52 -1.39 -11.94 -12.44
N VAL A 53 -2.14 -12.94 -12.01
CA VAL A 53 -3.59 -12.87 -11.82
C VAL A 53 -3.93 -12.75 -10.34
N ARG A 54 -5.12 -12.24 -10.06
CA ARG A 54 -5.62 -12.13 -8.70
C ARG A 54 -5.63 -13.50 -8.03
N GLY A 55 -4.91 -13.60 -6.92
CA GLY A 55 -4.78 -14.80 -6.12
C GLY A 55 -5.63 -14.74 -4.84
N PRO A 56 -5.33 -15.57 -3.85
CA PRO A 56 -6.04 -15.57 -2.58
C PRO A 56 -5.92 -14.23 -1.85
N VAL A 57 -6.88 -13.96 -0.97
CA VAL A 57 -6.85 -12.79 -0.08
C VAL A 57 -6.65 -13.25 1.36
N THR A 58 -5.85 -12.51 2.11
CA THR A 58 -5.79 -12.66 3.56
C THR A 58 -6.76 -11.67 4.17
N ILE A 59 -7.73 -12.18 4.93
CA ILE A 59 -8.80 -11.41 5.56
C ILE A 59 -8.56 -11.36 7.06
N GLY A 60 -8.68 -10.17 7.65
CA GLY A 60 -8.57 -9.92 9.08
C GLY A 60 -9.81 -10.37 9.86
N PRO A 61 -9.74 -10.40 11.20
CA PRO A 61 -10.87 -10.81 12.06
C PRO A 61 -12.08 -9.86 11.94
N ASP A 62 -11.87 -8.63 11.50
CA ASP A 62 -12.88 -7.61 11.23
C ASP A 62 -13.46 -7.69 9.81
N GLY A 63 -13.01 -8.65 8.99
CA GLY A 63 -13.46 -8.82 7.61
C GLY A 63 -12.73 -7.92 6.60
N ALA A 64 -11.78 -7.10 7.02
CA ALA A 64 -10.96 -6.30 6.11
C ALA A 64 -9.96 -7.17 5.34
N ILE A 65 -9.73 -6.85 4.07
CA ILE A 65 -8.65 -7.45 3.28
C ILE A 65 -7.32 -6.86 3.78
N LEU A 66 -6.49 -7.69 4.39
CA LEU A 66 -5.16 -7.33 4.84
C LEU A 66 -4.14 -7.41 3.71
N VAL A 67 -4.24 -8.46 2.88
CA VAL A 67 -3.32 -8.71 1.77
C VAL A 67 -4.08 -9.28 0.58
N GLN A 68 -3.82 -8.73 -0.61
CA GLN A 68 -4.16 -9.35 -1.88
C GLN A 68 -2.91 -10.04 -2.43
N TRP A 69 -2.95 -11.36 -2.58
CA TRP A 69 -1.88 -12.11 -3.23
C TRP A 69 -2.09 -12.14 -4.74
N TRP A 70 -0.99 -12.20 -5.47
CA TRP A 70 -0.95 -12.24 -6.93
C TRP A 70 -0.23 -13.50 -7.36
N THR A 71 -0.89 -14.33 -8.18
CA THR A 71 -0.36 -15.61 -8.64
C THR A 71 0.32 -15.43 -9.99
N CYS A 72 1.57 -15.86 -10.07
CA CYS A 72 2.35 -15.80 -11.30
C CYS A 72 1.81 -16.77 -12.35
N ARG A 73 1.65 -16.32 -13.59
CA ARG A 73 1.23 -17.19 -14.70
C ARG A 73 2.38 -18.02 -15.29
N GLU A 74 3.62 -17.64 -15.02
CA GLU A 74 4.80 -18.29 -15.60
C GLU A 74 5.39 -19.41 -14.73
N CYS A 75 5.23 -19.34 -13.41
CA CYS A 75 5.72 -20.38 -12.50
C CYS A 75 4.64 -20.80 -11.51
N ARG A 76 4.51 -22.11 -11.30
CA ARG A 76 3.41 -22.75 -10.58
C ARG A 76 3.27 -22.28 -9.12
N ASP A 77 4.38 -22.03 -8.46
CA ASP A 77 4.43 -21.71 -7.02
C ASP A 77 4.77 -20.22 -6.77
N GLY A 78 4.85 -19.43 -7.85
CA GLY A 78 5.23 -18.03 -7.78
C GLY A 78 4.08 -17.15 -7.37
N GLN A 79 4.32 -16.32 -6.35
CA GLN A 79 3.35 -15.35 -5.87
C GLN A 79 4.05 -14.08 -5.40
N THR A 80 3.30 -12.99 -5.35
CA THR A 80 3.81 -11.68 -4.91
C THR A 80 2.68 -10.83 -4.34
N ILE A 81 3.04 -9.70 -3.74
CA ILE A 81 2.12 -8.65 -3.28
C ILE A 81 2.25 -7.44 -4.21
N GLY A 82 1.16 -6.74 -4.51
CA GLY A 82 1.18 -5.63 -5.47
C GLY A 82 -0.11 -4.85 -5.59
#